data_AF-A0A6L3ETL6-F1
#
_entry.id   AF-A0A6L3ETL6-F1
#
_cell.length_a   1.000
_cell.length_b   1.000
_cell.length_c   1.000
_cell.angle_alpha   90.00
_cell.angle_beta   90.00
_cell.angle_gamma   90.00
#
_symmetry.space_group_name_H-M   'P 1'
#
loop_
_entity.id
_entity.type
_entity.pdbx_description
1 polymer ?
#
loop_
_entity_poly.entity_id
_entity_poly.type
_entity_poly.pdbx_seq_one_letter_code
_entity_poly.pdbx_strand_id
1 'polypeptide(L)'
;MPEDAYLYMDLWHGECRDAFKADDSGQKSPVFELSAPVKTWKGVLNKKIDPIQGLMTRKLKLKGPMVKVMKAPKAAIELVECATKIDTDWPS
;
A
#
# COMPACT_ATOMS: atom_id res chain seq x y z
N MET A 1 7.96 13.67 -10.68
CA MET A 1 6.77 14.23 -10.02
C MET A 1 7.20 14.81 -8.68
N PRO A 2 7.01 16.10 -8.41
CA PRO A 2 7.58 16.73 -7.21
C PRO A 2 6.76 16.49 -5.93
N GLU A 3 5.51 16.08 -6.03
CA GLU A 3 4.59 15.98 -4.89
C GLU A 3 4.25 14.52 -4.55
N ASP A 4 4.26 14.22 -3.26
CA ASP A 4 3.82 12.94 -2.72
C ASP A 4 2.33 12.72 -3.05
N ALA A 5 1.97 11.48 -3.40
CA ALA A 5 0.58 11.08 -3.58
C ALA A 5 0.12 10.26 -2.37
N TYR A 6 -1.03 10.65 -1.80
CA TYR A 6 -1.64 9.94 -0.68
C TYR A 6 -2.91 9.24 -1.16
N LEU A 7 -3.01 7.95 -0.87
CA LEU A 7 -4.20 7.15 -1.16
C LEU A 7 -4.77 6.64 0.16
N TYR A 8 -6.06 6.87 0.37
CA TYR A 8 -6.78 6.36 1.52
C TYR A 8 -7.69 5.21 1.10
N MET A 9 -7.77 4.18 1.95
CA MET A 9 -8.66 3.04 1.79
C MET A 9 -9.26 2.68 3.15
N ASP A 10 -10.58 2.61 3.22
CA ASP A 10 -11.30 2.16 4.41
C ASP A 10 -11.60 0.65 4.30
N LEU A 11 -10.71 -0.17 4.86
CA LEU A 11 -10.80 -1.63 4.81
C LEU A 11 -11.42 -2.17 6.10
N TRP A 12 -12.55 -2.89 5.98
CA TRP A 12 -13.30 -3.42 7.11
C TRP A 12 -13.86 -4.81 6.80
N HIS A 13 -13.48 -5.82 7.60
CA HIS A 13 -13.97 -7.21 7.48
C HIS A 13 -13.92 -7.82 6.05
N GLY A 14 -12.94 -7.41 5.24
CA GLY A 14 -12.77 -7.90 3.87
C GLY A 14 -13.41 -7.02 2.80
N GLU A 15 -14.11 -5.96 3.20
CA GLU A 15 -14.70 -4.98 2.29
C GLU A 15 -13.89 -3.68 2.26
N CYS A 16 -13.90 -3.00 1.12
CA CYS A 16 -13.42 -1.63 0.97
C CYS A 16 -14.64 -0.71 0.94
N ARG A 17 -14.88 0.04 2.01
CA ARG A 17 -16.08 0.88 2.18
C ARG A 17 -15.95 2.24 1.50
N ASP A 18 -14.71 2.72 1.36
CA ASP A 18 -14.37 4.00 0.72
C ASP A 18 -12.91 3.96 0.26
N ALA A 19 -12.60 4.62 -0.86
CA ALA A 19 -11.25 4.76 -1.36
C ALA A 19 -11.11 6.01 -2.24
N PHE A 20 -10.12 6.85 -1.95
CA PHE A 20 -9.89 8.09 -2.68
C PHE A 20 -8.43 8.56 -2.57
N LYS A 21 -8.05 9.47 -3.47
CA LYS A 21 -6.80 10.21 -3.35
C LYS A 21 -6.97 11.30 -2.29
N ALA A 22 -6.18 11.22 -1.22
CA ALA A 22 -6.15 12.24 -0.19
C ALA A 22 -5.27 13.43 -0.62
N ASP A 23 -5.62 14.62 -0.16
CA ASP A 23 -4.88 15.85 -0.42
C ASP A 23 -3.54 15.86 0.33
N ASP A 24 -3.54 15.34 1.56
CA ASP A 24 -2.36 15.19 2.39
C ASP A 24 -2.45 13.97 3.33
N SER A 25 -1.33 13.62 3.97
CA SER A 25 -1.26 12.46 4.88
C SER A 25 -2.13 12.55 6.14
N GLY A 26 -2.56 13.76 6.53
CA GLY A 26 -3.33 14.05 7.73
C GLY A 26 -4.84 14.10 7.52
N GLN A 27 -5.33 14.07 6.28
CA GLN A 27 -6.77 14.09 5.97
C GLN A 27 -7.55 12.94 6.65
N LYS A 28 -6.88 11.82 6.91
CA LYS A 28 -7.41 10.68 7.69
C LYS A 28 -6.35 10.19 8.67
N SER A 29 -6.79 9.44 9.69
CA SER A 29 -5.90 8.81 10.68
C SER A 29 -6.00 7.29 10.60
N PRO A 30 -5.45 6.65 9.55
CA PRO A 30 -5.52 5.21 9.40
C PRO A 30 -4.68 4.47 10.45
N VAL A 31 -5.08 3.24 10.77
CA VAL A 31 -4.31 2.36 11.69
C VAL A 31 -2.97 1.94 11.08
N PHE A 32 -2.89 1.94 9.75
CA PHE A 32 -1.70 1.56 8.99
C PHE A 32 -1.40 2.62 7.93
N GLU A 33 -0.15 3.09 7.88
CA GLU A 33 0.35 3.92 6.78
C GLU A 33 1.50 3.19 6.09
N LEU A 34 1.36 2.96 4.79
CA LEU A 34 2.41 2.40 3.95
C LEU A 34 3.05 3.52 3.11
N SER A 35 4.37 3.60 3.11
CA SER A 35 5.10 4.58 2.30
C SER A 35 6.33 3.97 1.65
N ALA A 36 6.58 4.36 0.41
CA ALA A 36 7.76 3.97 -0.35
C ALA A 36 7.93 4.88 -1.58
N PRO A 37 9.15 5.00 -2.14
CA PRO A 37 9.34 5.66 -3.43
C PRO A 37 8.52 4.97 -4.54
N VAL A 38 8.10 5.74 -5.55
CA VAL A 38 7.33 5.23 -6.72
C VAL A 38 8.00 4.03 -7.37
N LYS A 39 9.34 4.01 -7.46
CA LYS A 39 10.10 2.87 -8.01
C LYS A 39 9.86 1.57 -7.23
N THR A 40 9.72 1.65 -5.91
CA THR A 40 9.42 0.48 -5.08
C THR A 40 7.98 0.02 -5.29
N TRP A 41 7.01 0.95 -5.30
CA TRP A 41 5.61 0.63 -5.63
C TRP A 41 5.48 -0.03 -7.00
N LYS A 42 6.21 0.48 -8.01
CA LYS A 42 6.32 -0.14 -9.33
C LYS A 42 6.86 -1.57 -9.26
N GLY A 43 7.85 -1.83 -8.41
CA GLY A 43 8.36 -3.18 -8.18
C GLY A 43 7.31 -4.11 -7.58
N VAL A 44 6.52 -3.63 -6.63
CA VAL A 44 5.44 -4.39 -5.98
C VAL A 44 4.32 -4.72 -6.96
N LEU A 45 3.77 -3.72 -7.66
CA LEU A 45 2.66 -3.94 -8.61
C LEU A 45 3.08 -4.76 -9.84
N ASN A 46 4.36 -4.74 -10.23
CA ASN A 46 4.90 -5.64 -11.26
C ASN A 46 5.35 -7.00 -10.71
N LYS A 47 5.02 -7.34 -9.46
CA LYS A 47 5.37 -8.61 -8.79
C LYS A 47 6.87 -8.92 -8.72
N LYS A 48 7.72 -7.89 -8.84
CA LYS A 48 9.19 -7.99 -8.67
C LYS A 48 9.62 -7.89 -7.22
N ILE A 49 8.75 -7.34 -6.37
CA ILE A 49 8.96 -7.22 -4.92
C ILE A 49 7.72 -7.82 -4.25
N ASP A 50 7.92 -8.91 -3.51
CA ASP A 50 6.87 -9.44 -2.63
C ASP A 50 6.56 -8.42 -1.51
N PRO A 51 5.27 -8.09 -1.25
CA PRO A 51 4.93 -7.05 -0.29
C PRO A 51 5.36 -7.39 1.14
N ILE A 52 5.30 -8.66 1.55
CA ILE A 52 5.73 -9.07 2.89
C ILE A 52 7.25 -8.93 3.03
N GLN A 53 8.01 -9.38 2.03
CA GLN A 53 9.46 -9.14 2.00
C GLN A 53 9.79 -7.64 1.96
N GLY A 54 9.00 -6.84 1.23
CA GLY A 54 9.13 -5.39 1.19
C GLY A 54 9.00 -4.75 2.57
N LEU A 55 8.04 -5.21 3.38
CA LEU A 55 7.85 -4.78 4.76
C LEU A 55 9.00 -5.23 5.67
N MET A 56 9.38 -6.51 5.60
CA MET A 56 10.46 -7.08 6.43
C MET A 56 11.82 -6.41 6.16
N THR A 57 12.09 -6.07 4.90
CA THR A 57 13.33 -5.37 4.48
C THR A 57 13.23 -3.84 4.59
N ARG A 58 12.09 -3.31 5.06
CA ARG A 58 11.79 -1.87 5.17
C ARG A 58 11.84 -1.09 3.85
N LYS A 59 11.79 -1.78 2.70
CA LYS A 59 11.59 -1.13 1.39
C LYS A 59 10.19 -0.53 1.30
N LEU A 60 9.20 -1.20 1.89
CA LEU A 60 7.89 -0.65 2.23
C LEU A 60 7.94 -0.28 3.71
N LYS A 61 7.86 1.01 4.01
CA LYS A 61 7.81 1.49 5.39
C LYS A 61 6.38 1.41 5.89
N LEU A 62 6.19 0.82 7.06
CA LEU A 62 4.91 0.72 7.73
C LEU A 62 4.94 1.57 9.00
N LYS A 63 3.98 2.48 9.16
CA LYS A 63 3.58 2.98 10.48
C LYS A 63 2.32 2.24 10.93
N GLY A 64 2.27 1.84 12.20
CA GLY A 64 1.22 1.01 12.76
C GLY A 64 1.71 -0.37 13.22
N PRO A 65 0.80 -1.23 13.73
CA PRO A 65 1.18 -2.46 14.38
C PRO A 65 1.54 -3.58 13.38
N MET A 66 2.83 -3.71 13.05
CA MET A 66 3.34 -4.73 12.12
C MET A 66 2.89 -6.16 12.44
N VAL A 67 2.78 -6.49 13.74
CA VAL A 67 2.28 -7.80 14.19
C VAL A 67 0.87 -8.12 13.65
N LYS A 68 -0.01 -7.12 13.50
CA LYS A 68 -1.34 -7.34 12.93
C LYS A 68 -1.27 -7.72 11.44
N VAL A 69 -0.38 -7.09 10.68
CA VAL A 69 -0.14 -7.43 9.26
C VAL A 69 0.42 -8.85 9.14
N MET A 70 1.40 -9.21 9.98
CA MET A 70 2.05 -10.52 9.94
C MET A 70 1.14 -11.68 10.40
N LYS A 71 0.05 -11.39 11.14
CA LYS A 71 -0.98 -12.39 11.47
C LYS A 71 -1.90 -12.72 10.29
N ALA A 72 -2.00 -11.81 9.32
CA ALA A 72 -2.85 -11.98 8.14
C ALA A 72 -2.10 -11.62 6.85
N PRO A 73 -0.95 -12.29 6.55
CA PRO A 73 -0.10 -11.93 5.40
C PRO A 73 -0.83 -12.10 4.07
N LYS A 74 -1.75 -13.07 3.98
CA LYS A 74 -2.59 -13.27 2.79
C LYS A 74 -3.41 -12.05 2.43
N ALA A 75 -3.95 -11.30 3.40
CA ALA A 75 -4.73 -10.11 3.11
C ALA A 75 -3.89 -9.00 2.46
N ALA A 76 -2.64 -8.84 2.91
CA ALA A 76 -1.71 -7.89 2.30
C ALA A 76 -1.30 -8.31 0.87
N ILE A 77 -1.13 -9.61 0.63
CA ILE A 77 -0.85 -10.15 -0.71
C ILE A 77 -2.05 -9.95 -1.64
N GLU A 78 -3.25 -10.32 -1.21
CA GLU A 78 -4.48 -10.17 -2.01
C GLU A 78 -4.78 -8.71 -2.34
N LEU A 79 -4.51 -7.77 -1.43
CA LEU A 79 -4.64 -6.33 -1.70
C LEU A 79 -3.74 -5.91 -2.88
N VAL A 80 -2.49 -6.37 -2.90
CA VAL A 80 -1.55 -6.10 -4.00
C VAL A 80 -2.00 -6.80 -5.28
N GLU A 81 -2.41 -8.07 -5.20
CA GLU A 81 -2.91 -8.83 -6.34
C GLU A 81 -4.11 -8.15 -7.01
N CYS A 82 -5.06 -7.63 -6.23
CA CYS A 82 -6.16 -6.82 -6.74
C CYS A 82 -5.67 -5.56 -7.46
N ALA A 83 -4.70 -4.84 -6.89
CA ALA A 83 -4.13 -3.66 -7.53
C ALA A 83 -3.39 -3.98 -8.84
N THR A 84 -2.77 -5.16 -8.96
CA THR A 84 -2.07 -5.57 -10.21
C THR A 84 -2.99 -5.80 -11.41
N LYS A 85 -4.31 -5.91 -11.18
CA LYS A 85 -5.30 -6.10 -12.24
C LYS A 85 -5.69 -4.78 -12.92
N ILE A 86 -5.28 -3.64 -12.35
CA ILE A 86 -5.56 -2.32 -12.89
C ILE A 86 -4.39 -1.91 -13.79
N ASP A 87 -4.69 -1.61 -15.05
CA ASP A 87 -3.66 -1.09 -15.95
C ASP A 87 -3.13 0.23 -15.40
N THR A 88 -1.80 0.32 -15.27
CA THR A 88 -1.16 1.38 -14.49
C THR A 88 -0.02 1.99 -15.29
N ASP A 89 -0.22 3.23 -15.70
CA ASP A 89 0.83 4.08 -16.25
C ASP A 89 1.74 4.60 -15.14
N TRP A 90 3.04 4.52 -15.39
CA TRP A 90 4.04 5.03 -14.46
C TRP A 90 4.60 6.36 -14.95
N PRO A 91 4.77 7.35 -14.05
CA PRO A 91 5.48 8.56 -14.41
C PRO A 91 6.90 8.22 -14.88
N SER A 92 7.35 8.94 -15.91
CA SER A 92 8.71 8.84 -16.47
C SER A 92 9.77 9.28 -15.48
#